data_AF-A0ABC8J8A4-F1
#
_entry.id   AF-A0ABC8J8A4-F1
#
_cell.length_a   1.000
_cell.length_b   1.000
_cell.length_c   1.000
_cell.angle_alpha   90.00
_cell.angle_beta   90.00
_cell.angle_gamma   90.00
#
_symmetry.space_group_name_H-M   'P 1'
#
loop_
_entity.id
_entity.type
_entity.pdbx_description
1 polymer ?
#
loop_
_entity_poly.entity_id
_entity_poly.type
_entity_poly.pdbx_seq_one_letter_code
_entity_poly.pdbx_strand_id
1 'polypeptide(L)'
;MGSKMLFSLTSPRLFTAVSRKPTTSFSSPPSSRTQWAQLSPGRSLPMRKRFFLLPAKASTEQSVGGEDVDSNIMPYCSINKAEKKTIGEMEQEFLQAMQSFYYDGKAIMSNEEFDNLKEELMWEGSSVVMLSSDEQRFLEASMAYVSGNPILNDAEFDQLKLKLKMDGSEIVCEGPRCSLRSKKVYSDLAVDYFKMLLLNVPASVVALGLFFFLDDITGFEITYILELSEPYSFIFTWFAAVPLIVYLASSITKLIIKDFLILKGPCPNCGTENVSFFGTILSISSGGKTNNVKCTNCGTAMEYDSGSRLITLPEAS
;
A
#
# COMPACT_ATOMS: atom_id res chain seq x y z
N MET A 1 1.51 -1.37 -46.18
CA MET A 1 2.34 -0.44 -45.39
C MET A 1 1.41 0.14 -44.33
N GLY A 2 1.65 0.12 -43.02
CA GLY A 2 2.78 -0.31 -42.18
C GLY A 2 2.72 0.53 -40.88
N SER A 3 3.16 0.12 -39.69
CA SER A 3 3.67 -1.18 -39.21
C SER A 3 3.31 -1.33 -37.72
N LYS A 4 3.32 -2.55 -37.19
CA LYS A 4 3.15 -2.80 -35.74
C LYS A 4 4.41 -2.39 -34.97
N MET A 5 4.24 -1.85 -33.76
CA MET A 5 5.22 -2.02 -32.68
C MET A 5 4.50 -2.40 -31.38
N LEU A 6 4.93 -3.51 -30.78
CA LEU A 6 4.66 -3.90 -29.40
C LEU A 6 5.96 -3.70 -28.64
N PHE A 7 5.97 -2.90 -27.57
CA PHE A 7 7.10 -2.85 -26.65
C PHE A 7 6.79 -3.64 -25.39
N SER A 8 7.49 -4.77 -25.24
CA SER A 8 7.55 -5.50 -23.98
C SER A 8 8.70 -4.94 -23.15
N LEU A 9 8.39 -4.32 -22.01
CA LEU A 9 9.39 -3.90 -21.03
C LEU A 9 9.52 -4.99 -19.96
N THR A 10 10.67 -5.67 -19.96
CA THR A 10 11.00 -6.69 -18.96
C THR A 10 11.80 -6.03 -17.84
N SER A 11 11.22 -5.95 -16.63
CA SER A 11 11.89 -5.34 -15.47
C SER A 11 12.99 -6.27 -14.90
N PRO A 12 14.23 -5.78 -14.71
CA PRO A 12 15.30 -6.57 -14.10
C PRO A 12 15.15 -6.63 -12.57
N ARG A 13 15.03 -7.84 -12.02
CA ARG A 13 15.07 -8.05 -10.57
C ARG A 13 16.46 -7.72 -10.01
N LEU A 14 16.53 -6.80 -9.04
CA LEU A 14 17.67 -6.65 -8.15
C LEU A 14 17.28 -7.09 -6.74
N PHE A 15 17.83 -8.21 -6.27
CA PHE A 15 17.80 -8.62 -4.87
C PHE A 15 19.22 -8.79 -4.33
N THR A 16 19.36 -8.67 -3.03
CA THR A 16 20.62 -8.38 -2.32
C THR A 16 21.43 -9.62 -1.95
N ALA A 17 22.74 -9.42 -1.69
CA ALA A 17 23.62 -10.43 -1.12
C ALA A 17 24.69 -9.81 -0.20
N VAL A 18 24.28 -9.31 0.97
CA VAL A 18 25.22 -8.84 2.01
C VAL A 18 25.83 -10.05 2.75
N SER A 19 27.08 -10.38 2.43
CA SER A 19 27.79 -11.52 3.06
C SER A 19 28.39 -11.15 4.42
N ARG A 20 27.78 -11.62 5.51
CA ARG A 20 28.40 -11.63 6.84
C ARG A 20 29.31 -12.86 7.01
N LYS A 21 30.53 -12.68 7.54
CA LYS A 21 31.48 -13.76 7.89
C LYS A 21 31.78 -13.79 9.39
N PRO A 22 31.81 -14.98 10.04
CA PRO A 22 32.34 -15.14 11.40
C PRO A 22 33.72 -15.84 11.47
N THR A 23 34.57 -15.33 12.36
CA THR A 23 35.59 -16.01 13.20
C THR A 23 36.32 -17.29 12.75
N THR A 24 37.63 -17.14 12.51
CA THR A 24 38.79 -17.88 13.10
C THR A 24 38.76 -19.40 13.32
N SER A 25 39.83 -20.09 12.86
CA SER A 25 40.41 -21.30 13.50
C SER A 25 41.89 -21.49 13.08
N PHE A 26 42.68 -22.20 13.90
CA PHE A 26 44.13 -22.43 13.71
C PHE A 26 44.46 -23.74 12.96
N SER A 27 45.56 -23.77 12.20
CA SER A 27 46.54 -24.88 12.13
C SER A 27 47.67 -24.62 11.11
N SER A 28 48.80 -25.32 11.25
CA SER A 28 50.00 -25.26 10.39
C SER A 28 50.98 -26.40 10.79
N PRO A 29 52.14 -26.58 10.12
CA PRO A 29 52.47 -26.68 8.69
C PRO A 29 52.91 -28.15 8.35
N PRO A 30 53.66 -28.49 7.26
CA PRO A 30 55.14 -28.28 7.26
C PRO A 30 55.90 -28.18 5.90
N SER A 31 57.00 -27.41 5.93
CA SER A 31 58.34 -27.71 5.32
C SER A 31 58.67 -27.54 3.81
N SER A 32 59.98 -27.27 3.60
CA SER A 32 60.80 -27.34 2.36
C SER A 32 60.68 -26.20 1.31
N ARG A 33 61.74 -25.80 0.57
CA ARG A 33 63.20 -25.69 0.87
C ARG A 33 63.90 -24.86 -0.24
N THR A 34 64.82 -23.93 0.09
CA THR A 34 65.93 -23.39 -0.78
C THR A 34 65.54 -22.64 -2.10
N GLN A 35 66.28 -21.67 -2.67
CA GLN A 35 67.34 -20.73 -2.20
C GLN A 35 67.57 -19.61 -3.28
N TRP A 36 68.56 -18.72 -3.04
CA TRP A 36 69.09 -17.64 -3.93
C TRP A 36 68.18 -16.37 -3.99
N ALA A 37 68.58 -15.12 -3.66
CA ALA A 37 69.83 -14.32 -3.74
C ALA A 37 69.99 -13.57 -5.09
N GLN A 38 70.30 -12.26 -5.16
CA GLN A 38 70.57 -11.22 -4.14
C GLN A 38 69.51 -10.06 -4.21
N LEU A 39 69.68 -8.73 -4.07
CA LEU A 39 70.81 -7.79 -3.81
C LEU A 39 70.25 -6.45 -3.18
N SER A 40 71.01 -5.35 -3.25
CA SER A 40 70.82 -4.01 -2.66
C SER A 40 71.34 -2.93 -3.64
N PRO A 41 71.33 -1.59 -3.39
CA PRO A 41 70.78 -0.76 -2.29
C PRO A 41 69.70 0.24 -2.80
N GLY A 42 69.12 1.20 -2.05
CA GLY A 42 69.22 1.55 -0.62
C GLY A 42 69.42 3.07 -0.41
N ARG A 43 68.47 3.73 0.26
CA ARG A 43 68.62 5.11 0.80
C ARG A 43 67.65 5.36 1.96
N SER A 44 68.17 5.86 3.07
CA SER A 44 67.42 6.23 4.28
C SER A 44 67.31 7.74 4.42
N LEU A 45 66.25 8.22 5.07
CA LEU A 45 66.32 9.28 6.11
C LEU A 45 64.95 9.36 6.84
N PRO A 46 64.90 9.59 8.17
CA PRO A 46 63.65 9.61 8.94
C PRO A 46 63.20 11.02 9.35
N MET A 47 61.92 11.20 9.70
CA MET A 47 61.48 12.30 10.56
C MET A 47 60.45 11.82 11.61
N ARG A 48 60.30 12.58 12.70
CA ARG A 48 59.77 12.12 13.99
C ARG A 48 59.07 13.29 14.71
N LYS A 49 58.03 12.99 15.51
CA LYS A 49 57.18 13.92 16.30
C LYS A 49 56.16 14.69 15.42
N ARG A 50 55.01 15.15 15.94
CA ARG A 50 54.45 15.06 17.31
C ARG A 50 52.92 15.03 17.27
N PHE A 51 52.29 14.38 18.25
CA PHE A 51 50.90 14.68 18.59
C PHE A 51 50.80 16.09 19.19
N PHE A 52 49.71 16.81 18.87
CA PHE A 52 49.13 17.84 19.71
C PHE A 52 47.61 17.68 19.69
N LEU A 53 47.04 17.31 20.84
CA LEU A 53 45.62 17.48 21.15
C LEU A 53 45.45 18.83 21.84
N LEU A 54 44.44 19.62 21.45
CA LEU A 54 43.82 20.64 22.30
C LEU A 54 42.33 20.78 21.90
N PRO A 55 41.38 20.93 22.84
CA PRO A 55 39.95 20.89 22.55
C PRO A 55 39.26 22.26 22.60
N ALA A 56 38.21 22.42 21.79
CA ALA A 56 37.14 23.43 21.94
C ALA A 56 35.99 23.07 20.98
N LYS A 57 34.72 23.45 21.22
CA LYS A 57 33.96 23.70 22.46
C LYS A 57 32.47 23.71 22.04
N ALA A 58 31.54 23.31 22.91
CA ALA A 58 30.12 23.51 22.63
C ALA A 58 29.76 25.01 22.73
N SER A 59 28.97 25.50 21.79
CA SER A 59 28.39 26.85 21.78
C SER A 59 26.92 26.76 21.41
N THR A 60 26.06 27.26 22.29
CA THR A 60 24.64 27.54 22.00
C THR A 60 24.53 28.73 21.04
N GLU A 61 23.42 28.81 20.32
CA GLU A 61 22.83 29.96 19.61
C GLU A 61 23.66 31.27 19.57
N GLN A 62 23.98 31.73 18.35
CA GLN A 62 23.91 33.17 18.09
C GLN A 62 23.51 33.44 16.64
N SER A 63 22.36 34.09 16.46
CA SER A 63 21.86 34.58 15.18
C SER A 63 22.59 35.84 14.73
N VAL A 64 23.15 35.85 13.52
CA VAL A 64 23.47 37.05 12.75
C VAL A 64 23.06 36.77 11.31
N GLY A 65 22.25 37.66 10.71
CA GLY A 65 21.73 37.46 9.37
C GLY A 65 22.79 37.68 8.28
N GLY A 66 22.83 36.77 7.31
CA GLY A 66 23.13 37.08 5.91
C GLY A 66 21.83 36.91 5.13
N GLU A 67 21.50 37.85 4.24
CA GLU A 67 20.26 37.82 3.44
C GLU A 67 20.42 36.93 2.19
N ASP A 68 20.74 35.65 2.39
CA ASP A 68 20.51 34.63 1.36
C ASP A 68 19.02 34.25 1.39
N VAL A 69 18.21 35.07 0.71
CA VAL A 69 16.76 34.81 0.52
C VAL A 69 16.61 33.60 -0.41
N ASP A 70 16.47 32.41 0.17
CA ASP A 70 16.30 31.20 -0.61
C ASP A 70 15.04 31.32 -1.48
N SER A 71 15.28 31.34 -2.79
CA SER A 71 14.27 31.72 -3.78
C SER A 71 13.50 30.50 -4.29
N ASN A 72 13.30 29.51 -3.42
CA ASN A 72 12.60 28.26 -3.70
C ASN A 72 11.07 28.40 -3.52
N ILE A 73 10.51 29.46 -4.11
CA ILE A 73 9.07 29.66 -4.22
C ILE A 73 8.54 28.73 -5.34
N MET A 74 7.58 27.87 -5.01
CA MET A 74 6.98 26.94 -5.98
C MET A 74 6.34 27.72 -7.16
N PRO A 75 6.41 27.21 -8.42
CA PRO A 75 6.68 25.82 -8.83
C PRO A 75 7.94 25.61 -9.70
N TYR A 76 8.28 24.33 -9.93
CA TYR A 76 9.46 23.82 -10.68
C TYR A 76 10.82 24.09 -10.01
N CYS A 77 11.42 23.06 -9.40
CA CYS A 77 12.72 23.17 -8.73
C CYS A 77 13.86 23.66 -9.66
N SER A 78 14.50 24.75 -9.24
CA SER A 78 15.75 25.30 -9.78
C SER A 78 15.71 25.89 -11.20
N ILE A 79 16.49 26.97 -11.38
CA ILE A 79 16.61 27.78 -12.60
C ILE A 79 17.19 26.98 -13.81
N ASN A 80 17.68 25.75 -13.60
CA ASN A 80 18.37 24.94 -14.61
C ASN A 80 17.49 23.96 -15.39
N LYS A 81 16.20 24.28 -15.57
CA LYS A 81 15.39 23.82 -16.72
C LYS A 81 15.30 22.29 -16.89
N ALA A 82 15.33 21.56 -15.79
CA ALA A 82 15.03 20.14 -15.73
C ALA A 82 13.51 19.90 -15.66
N GLU A 83 13.09 18.64 -15.84
CA GLU A 83 11.69 18.25 -15.92
C GLU A 83 10.98 18.36 -14.55
N LYS A 84 9.63 18.36 -14.55
CA LYS A 84 8.88 18.16 -13.29
C LYS A 84 9.37 16.88 -12.64
N LYS A 85 9.74 16.91 -11.34
CA LYS A 85 9.91 15.68 -10.57
C LYS A 85 8.61 14.89 -10.68
N THR A 86 8.71 13.60 -10.95
CA THR A 86 7.54 12.73 -10.95
C THR A 86 7.06 12.51 -9.51
N ILE A 87 5.76 12.24 -9.32
CA ILE A 87 5.17 12.04 -7.99
C ILE A 87 5.96 10.98 -7.20
N GLY A 88 6.35 9.87 -7.84
CA GLY A 88 7.16 8.82 -7.21
C GLY A 88 8.58 9.22 -6.80
N GLU A 89 9.20 10.20 -7.47
CA GLU A 89 10.49 10.76 -7.03
C GLU A 89 10.32 11.63 -5.78
N MET A 90 9.25 12.43 -5.72
CA MET A 90 8.93 13.23 -4.53
C MET A 90 8.52 12.35 -3.35
N GLU A 91 7.72 11.30 -3.57
CA GLU A 91 7.40 10.28 -2.57
C GLU A 91 8.66 9.58 -2.04
N GLN A 92 9.62 9.26 -2.91
CA GLN A 92 10.88 8.64 -2.50
C GLN A 92 11.74 9.60 -1.68
N GLU A 93 11.82 10.88 -2.04
CA GLU A 93 12.53 11.91 -1.25
C GLU A 93 11.88 12.12 0.13
N PHE A 94 10.54 12.17 0.19
CA PHE A 94 9.78 12.26 1.45
C PHE A 94 10.05 11.08 2.38
N LEU A 95 9.92 9.85 1.86
CA LEU A 95 10.14 8.62 2.63
C LEU A 95 11.60 8.51 3.09
N GLN A 96 12.56 8.90 2.25
CA GLN A 96 13.97 8.92 2.61
C GLN A 96 14.28 9.96 3.71
N ALA A 97 13.68 11.15 3.65
CA ALA A 97 13.84 12.18 4.68
C ALA A 97 13.24 11.74 6.03
N MET A 98 12.02 11.18 6.03
CA MET A 98 11.43 10.60 7.25
C MET A 98 12.30 9.47 7.80
N GLN A 99 12.76 8.54 6.95
CA GLN A 99 13.60 7.43 7.39
C GLN A 99 14.91 7.94 8.04
N SER A 100 15.58 8.93 7.43
CA SER A 100 16.84 9.45 7.99
C SER A 100 16.65 10.22 9.30
N PHE A 101 15.52 10.93 9.43
CA PHE A 101 15.17 11.65 10.65
C PHE A 101 14.90 10.68 11.82
N TYR A 102 14.02 9.70 11.63
CA TYR A 102 13.60 8.79 12.71
C TYR A 102 14.59 7.66 13.05
N TYR A 103 15.41 7.19 12.09
CA TYR A 103 16.35 6.08 12.33
C TYR A 103 17.82 6.48 12.38
N ASP A 104 18.26 7.41 11.54
CA ASP A 104 19.67 7.86 11.49
C ASP A 104 19.95 9.07 12.39
N GLY A 105 18.91 9.77 12.85
CA GLY A 105 19.02 11.03 13.60
C GLY A 105 19.56 12.19 12.74
N LYS A 106 19.36 12.14 11.43
CA LYS A 106 19.92 13.10 10.45
C LYS A 106 18.82 13.71 9.59
N ALA A 107 18.72 15.02 9.61
CA ALA A 107 18.01 15.76 8.58
C ALA A 107 18.82 15.71 7.26
N ILE A 108 18.22 15.22 6.18
CA ILE A 108 18.80 15.25 4.83
C ILE A 108 18.46 16.55 4.09
N MET A 109 17.33 17.16 4.46
CA MET A 109 16.76 18.41 3.93
C MET A 109 16.38 19.33 5.10
N SER A 110 16.14 20.61 4.83
CA SER A 110 15.62 21.57 5.80
C SER A 110 14.15 21.31 6.14
N ASN A 111 13.66 21.89 7.23
CA ASN A 111 12.24 21.82 7.58
C ASN A 111 11.36 22.50 6.51
N GLU A 112 11.84 23.60 5.93
CA GLU A 112 11.13 24.36 4.90
C GLU A 112 11.06 23.56 3.58
N GLU A 113 12.15 22.89 3.20
CA GLU A 113 12.16 21.95 2.06
C GLU A 113 11.19 20.78 2.29
N PHE A 114 11.16 20.23 3.51
CA PHE A 114 10.28 19.12 3.88
C PHE A 114 8.79 19.49 3.86
N ASP A 115 8.41 20.62 4.47
CA ASP A 115 7.00 21.05 4.49
C ASP A 115 6.52 21.49 3.09
N ASN A 116 7.35 22.16 2.28
CA ASN A 116 7.01 22.45 0.86
C ASN A 116 6.77 21.15 0.06
N LEU A 117 7.67 20.17 0.18
CA LEU A 117 7.56 18.90 -0.55
C LEU A 117 6.34 18.08 -0.09
N LYS A 118 6.01 18.14 1.20
CA LYS A 118 4.79 17.56 1.78
C LYS A 118 3.53 18.25 1.28
N GLU A 119 3.51 19.58 1.13
CA GLU A 119 2.38 20.30 0.54
C GLU A 119 2.18 19.91 -0.93
N GLU A 120 3.23 19.87 -1.76
CA GLU A 120 3.15 19.44 -3.16
C GLU A 120 2.61 18.00 -3.28
N LEU A 121 3.05 17.08 -2.40
CA LEU A 121 2.51 15.71 -2.33
C LEU A 121 1.05 15.65 -1.88
N MET A 122 0.57 16.59 -1.06
CA MET A 122 -0.87 16.72 -0.74
C MET A 122 -1.67 17.27 -1.93
N TRP A 123 -1.12 18.22 -2.69
CA TRP A 123 -1.77 18.81 -3.88
C TRP A 123 -1.88 17.83 -5.05
N GLU A 124 -0.83 17.06 -5.33
CA GLU A 124 -0.83 15.99 -6.35
C GLU A 124 -1.55 14.70 -5.85
N GLY A 125 -2.01 14.67 -4.59
CA GLY A 125 -2.86 13.60 -4.06
C GLY A 125 -2.14 12.28 -3.74
N SER A 126 -0.87 12.34 -3.34
CA SER A 126 -0.07 11.15 -3.02
C SER A 126 -0.67 10.33 -1.88
N SER A 127 -0.78 9.01 -2.10
CA SER A 127 -1.20 8.04 -1.07
C SER A 127 -0.24 7.92 0.10
N VAL A 128 1.00 8.41 -0.02
CA VAL A 128 2.00 8.38 1.07
C VAL A 128 1.69 9.45 2.13
N VAL A 129 1.09 10.58 1.73
CA VAL A 129 0.81 11.72 2.61
C VAL A 129 -0.68 11.82 2.95
N MET A 130 -1.58 11.47 2.02
CA MET A 130 -3.04 11.54 2.18
C MET A 130 -3.63 10.35 2.95
N LEU A 131 -3.04 10.03 4.10
CA LEU A 131 -3.40 8.93 4.98
C LEU A 131 -4.57 9.28 5.90
N SER A 132 -5.47 8.33 6.17
CA SER A 132 -6.49 8.49 7.22
C SER A 132 -5.88 8.45 8.63
N SER A 133 -6.59 8.96 9.65
CA SER A 133 -6.11 9.00 11.05
C SER A 133 -5.66 7.65 11.59
N ASP A 134 -6.33 6.58 11.15
CA ASP A 134 -6.13 5.23 11.66
C ASP A 134 -4.97 4.54 10.94
N GLU A 135 -4.74 4.87 9.67
CA GLU A 135 -3.54 4.47 8.93
C GLU A 135 -2.29 5.19 9.45
N GLN A 136 -2.38 6.50 9.73
CA GLN A 136 -1.31 7.26 10.38
C GLN A 136 -0.94 6.63 11.74
N ARG A 137 -1.95 6.34 12.59
CA ARG A 137 -1.75 5.70 13.89
C ARG A 137 -1.17 4.27 13.76
N PHE A 138 -1.54 3.52 12.71
CA PHE A 138 -0.97 2.20 12.44
C PHE A 138 0.50 2.27 12.02
N LEU A 139 0.84 3.20 11.12
CA LEU A 139 2.23 3.42 10.70
C LEU A 139 3.09 3.93 11.86
N GLU A 140 2.62 4.93 12.62
CA GLU A 140 3.29 5.43 13.82
C GLU A 140 3.55 4.29 14.82
N ALA A 141 2.52 3.51 15.17
CA ALA A 141 2.68 2.38 16.09
C ALA A 141 3.66 1.32 15.57
N SER A 142 3.69 1.06 14.25
CA SER A 142 4.64 0.11 13.65
C SER A 142 6.09 0.63 13.68
N MET A 143 6.30 1.92 13.42
CA MET A 143 7.62 2.57 13.48
C MET A 143 8.12 2.67 14.94
N ALA A 144 7.22 2.98 15.86
CA ALA A 144 7.47 3.04 17.30
C ALA A 144 7.83 1.64 17.86
N TYR A 145 7.14 0.58 17.43
CA TYR A 145 7.49 -0.80 17.76
C TYR A 145 8.88 -1.20 17.22
N VAL A 146 9.18 -0.89 15.96
CA VAL A 146 10.49 -1.20 15.33
C VAL A 146 11.64 -0.41 15.97
N SER A 147 11.40 0.81 16.44
CA SER A 147 12.38 1.60 17.22
C SER A 147 12.45 1.23 18.71
N GLY A 148 11.62 0.29 19.18
CA GLY A 148 11.66 -0.25 20.55
C GLY A 148 10.84 0.53 21.59
N ASN A 149 10.04 1.50 21.16
CA ASN A 149 9.19 2.34 22.02
C ASN A 149 7.69 2.12 21.69
N PRO A 150 7.08 0.98 22.08
CA PRO A 150 5.69 0.68 21.73
C PRO A 150 4.70 1.69 22.34
N ILE A 151 4.01 2.45 21.48
CA ILE A 151 2.98 3.43 21.88
C ILE A 151 1.62 2.75 22.14
N LEU A 152 1.34 1.66 21.44
CA LEU A 152 0.11 0.87 21.57
C LEU A 152 0.38 -0.49 22.20
N ASN A 153 -0.63 -1.01 22.89
CA ASN A 153 -0.67 -2.39 23.39
C ASN A 153 -0.99 -3.36 22.22
N ASP A 154 -0.47 -4.59 22.26
CA ASP A 154 -0.64 -5.61 21.22
C ASP A 154 -2.12 -5.79 20.82
N ALA A 155 -3.02 -5.85 21.81
CA ALA A 155 -4.45 -6.02 21.60
C ALA A 155 -5.16 -4.81 20.96
N GLU A 156 -4.61 -3.60 21.09
CA GLU A 156 -5.09 -2.40 20.40
C GLU A 156 -4.56 -2.36 18.96
N PHE A 157 -3.31 -2.76 18.76
CA PHE A 157 -2.70 -2.86 17.44
C PHE A 157 -3.41 -3.91 16.56
N ASP A 158 -3.74 -5.08 17.11
CA ASP A 158 -4.53 -6.10 16.42
C ASP A 158 -5.94 -5.60 16.06
N GLN A 159 -6.61 -4.85 16.95
CA GLN A 159 -7.91 -4.23 16.65
C GLN A 159 -7.81 -3.18 15.54
N LEU A 160 -6.78 -2.34 15.57
CA LEU A 160 -6.52 -1.34 14.53
C LEU A 160 -6.22 -2.02 13.17
N LYS A 161 -5.38 -3.06 13.16
CA LYS A 161 -5.08 -3.86 11.94
C LYS A 161 -6.35 -4.54 11.39
N LEU A 162 -7.21 -5.08 12.25
CA LEU A 162 -8.50 -5.66 11.83
C LEU A 162 -9.46 -4.60 11.28
N LYS A 163 -9.54 -3.41 11.89
CA LYS A 163 -10.39 -2.32 11.38
C LYS A 163 -9.95 -1.90 9.98
N LEU A 164 -8.67 -1.62 9.77
CA LEU A 164 -8.13 -1.22 8.47
C LEU A 164 -8.33 -2.29 7.38
N LYS A 165 -8.30 -3.58 7.74
CA LYS A 165 -8.70 -4.70 6.85
C LYS A 165 -10.19 -4.76 6.51
N MET A 166 -11.06 -4.23 7.38
CA MET A 166 -12.49 -4.13 7.10
C MET A 166 -12.82 -2.92 6.23
N ASP A 167 -12.16 -1.78 6.51
CA ASP A 167 -12.30 -0.52 5.76
C ASP A 167 -11.66 -0.59 4.36
N GLY A 168 -10.68 -1.48 4.16
CA GLY A 168 -10.09 -1.79 2.85
C GLY A 168 -8.77 -1.09 2.55
N SER A 169 -8.04 -0.62 3.58
CA SER A 169 -6.74 0.05 3.44
C SER A 169 -5.72 -0.82 2.71
N GLU A 170 -5.12 -0.28 1.64
CA GLU A 170 -4.09 -0.97 0.86
C GLU A 170 -2.79 -1.20 1.66
N ILE A 171 -2.47 -0.27 2.58
CA ILE A 171 -1.27 -0.28 3.43
C ILE A 171 -1.21 -1.53 4.33
N VAL A 172 -2.39 -2.07 4.68
CA VAL A 172 -2.52 -3.22 5.57
C VAL A 172 -2.69 -4.54 4.81
N CYS A 173 -2.93 -4.49 3.50
CA CYS A 173 -3.14 -5.67 2.66
C CYS A 173 -1.81 -6.31 2.25
N GLU A 174 -1.31 -7.26 3.04
CA GLU A 174 -0.07 -7.97 2.71
C GLU A 174 -0.29 -9.11 1.71
N GLY A 175 0.64 -9.24 0.76
CA GLY A 175 0.76 -10.44 -0.09
C GLY A 175 1.11 -11.70 0.73
N PRO A 176 1.15 -12.88 0.10
CA PRO A 176 1.22 -14.15 0.82
C PRO A 176 2.47 -14.28 1.71
N ARG A 177 2.25 -14.50 3.01
CA ARG A 177 3.29 -14.65 4.04
C ARG A 177 3.32 -16.07 4.58
N CYS A 178 4.52 -16.62 4.75
CA CYS A 178 4.74 -17.85 5.51
C CYS A 178 5.22 -17.51 6.93
N SER A 179 4.42 -17.84 7.95
CA SER A 179 4.80 -17.59 9.34
C SER A 179 5.52 -18.79 9.95
N LEU A 180 6.84 -18.68 10.13
CA LEU A 180 7.69 -19.73 10.71
C LEU A 180 7.19 -20.23 12.09
N ARG A 181 6.58 -19.35 12.89
CA ARG A 181 6.02 -19.68 14.22
C ARG A 181 4.82 -20.63 14.16
N SER A 182 3.89 -20.42 13.22
CA SER A 182 2.69 -21.27 13.10
C SER A 182 2.85 -22.41 12.09
N LYS A 183 3.86 -22.33 11.23
CA LYS A 183 4.07 -23.16 10.02
C LYS A 183 2.99 -23.02 8.94
N LYS A 184 2.08 -22.04 9.08
CA LYS A 184 1.02 -21.76 8.10
C LYS A 184 1.43 -20.65 7.15
N VAL A 185 1.08 -20.85 5.87
CA VAL A 185 1.08 -19.79 4.85
C VAL A 185 -0.32 -19.18 4.82
N TYR A 186 -0.39 -17.86 4.86
CA TYR A 186 -1.64 -17.11 4.76
C TYR A 186 -1.48 -15.94 3.78
N SER A 187 -2.61 -15.41 3.33
CA SER A 187 -2.70 -14.15 2.58
C SER A 187 -3.85 -13.33 3.11
N ASP A 188 -3.73 -12.01 3.07
CA ASP A 188 -4.84 -11.11 3.36
C ASP A 188 -5.87 -11.10 2.22
N LEU A 189 -7.09 -10.61 2.50
CA LEU A 189 -8.12 -10.37 1.49
C LEU A 189 -8.64 -8.95 1.56
N ALA A 190 -8.83 -8.37 0.38
CA ALA A 190 -9.58 -7.13 0.19
C ALA A 190 -11.05 -7.42 -0.18
N VAL A 191 -11.91 -6.44 0.02
CA VAL A 191 -13.30 -6.47 -0.45
C VAL A 191 -13.34 -6.23 -1.97
N ASP A 192 -14.15 -6.99 -2.70
CA ASP A 192 -14.37 -6.78 -4.13
C ASP A 192 -15.64 -5.93 -4.36
N TYR A 193 -15.50 -4.61 -4.14
CA TYR A 193 -16.59 -3.64 -4.34
C TYR A 193 -17.16 -3.65 -5.77
N PHE A 194 -16.34 -4.01 -6.78
CA PHE A 194 -16.78 -4.05 -8.17
C PHE A 194 -17.72 -5.23 -8.43
N LYS A 195 -17.37 -6.44 -7.96
CA LYS A 195 -18.29 -7.60 -8.03
C LYS A 195 -19.50 -7.43 -7.12
N MET A 196 -19.34 -6.74 -5.99
CA MET A 196 -20.44 -6.36 -5.11
C MET A 196 -21.45 -5.42 -5.80
N LEU A 197 -20.97 -4.44 -6.56
CA LEU A 197 -21.81 -3.56 -7.39
C LEU A 197 -22.48 -4.33 -8.53
N LEU A 198 -21.73 -5.17 -9.26
CA LEU A 198 -22.25 -6.00 -10.35
C LEU A 198 -23.42 -6.90 -9.91
N LEU A 199 -23.42 -7.39 -8.67
CA LEU A 199 -24.49 -8.20 -8.10
C LEU A 199 -25.84 -7.46 -8.04
N ASN A 200 -25.83 -6.11 -7.95
CA ASN A 200 -27.02 -5.27 -7.92
C ASN A 200 -27.52 -4.89 -9.33
N VAL A 201 -26.69 -4.99 -10.38
CA VAL A 201 -27.05 -4.56 -11.75
C VAL A 201 -28.27 -5.31 -12.33
N PRO A 202 -28.43 -6.64 -12.17
CA PRO A 202 -29.65 -7.31 -12.61
C PRO A 202 -30.91 -6.80 -11.90
N ALA A 203 -30.81 -6.46 -10.61
CA ALA A 203 -31.92 -5.96 -9.83
C ALA A 203 -32.28 -4.50 -10.17
N SER A 204 -31.31 -3.66 -10.52
CA SER A 204 -31.58 -2.30 -11.00
C SER A 204 -32.23 -2.30 -12.38
N VAL A 205 -31.87 -3.21 -13.28
CA VAL A 205 -32.58 -3.41 -14.56
C VAL A 205 -34.03 -3.84 -14.33
N VAL A 206 -34.30 -4.77 -13.40
CA VAL A 206 -35.66 -5.16 -13.03
C VAL A 206 -36.43 -4.01 -12.38
N ALA A 207 -35.82 -3.23 -11.49
CA ALA A 207 -36.45 -2.08 -10.85
C ALA A 207 -36.77 -0.95 -11.85
N LEU A 208 -35.87 -0.68 -12.79
CA LEU A 208 -36.10 0.26 -13.91
C LEU A 208 -37.26 -0.19 -14.78
N GLY A 209 -37.28 -1.47 -15.19
CA GLY A 209 -38.39 -2.03 -15.96
C GLY A 209 -39.73 -1.92 -15.22
N LEU A 210 -39.77 -2.28 -13.94
CA LEU A 210 -40.98 -2.16 -13.12
C LEU A 210 -41.43 -0.72 -12.92
N PHE A 211 -40.51 0.25 -12.86
CA PHE A 211 -40.84 1.67 -12.80
C PHE A 211 -41.57 2.11 -14.07
N PHE A 212 -40.95 1.94 -15.25
CA PHE A 212 -41.60 2.28 -16.53
C PHE A 212 -42.92 1.52 -16.78
N PHE A 213 -43.01 0.24 -16.43
CA PHE A 213 -44.27 -0.51 -16.55
C PHE A 213 -45.39 0.00 -15.61
N LEU A 214 -45.05 0.56 -14.45
CA LEU A 214 -46.04 1.18 -13.56
C LEU A 214 -46.45 2.57 -14.06
N ASP A 215 -45.52 3.32 -14.66
CA ASP A 215 -45.83 4.60 -15.31
C ASP A 215 -46.83 4.39 -16.47
N ASP A 216 -46.54 3.45 -17.37
CA ASP A 216 -47.43 3.04 -18.48
C ASP A 216 -48.83 2.61 -18.01
N ILE A 217 -48.92 1.85 -16.90
CA ILE A 217 -50.18 1.29 -16.39
C ILE A 217 -50.98 2.32 -15.58
N THR A 218 -50.32 3.21 -14.84
CA THR A 218 -51.01 4.21 -14.00
C THR A 218 -51.53 5.39 -14.80
N GLY A 219 -51.08 5.57 -16.05
CA GLY A 219 -51.50 6.67 -16.90
C GLY A 219 -51.04 8.05 -16.41
N PHE A 220 -50.11 8.09 -15.45
CA PHE A 220 -49.37 9.31 -15.15
C PHE A 220 -48.40 9.56 -16.30
N GLU A 221 -48.62 10.65 -17.02
CA GLU A 221 -47.87 11.09 -18.19
C GLU A 221 -46.43 11.52 -17.83
N ILE A 222 -45.62 10.60 -17.30
CA ILE A 222 -44.27 10.88 -16.81
C ILE A 222 -43.33 11.24 -17.96
N THR A 223 -43.63 10.85 -19.20
CA THR A 223 -43.05 11.40 -20.43
C THR A 223 -43.27 12.92 -20.55
N TYR A 224 -44.49 13.42 -20.34
CA TYR A 224 -44.79 14.85 -20.32
C TYR A 224 -44.24 15.57 -19.07
N ILE A 225 -43.99 14.85 -17.96
CA ILE A 225 -43.28 15.40 -16.78
C ILE A 225 -41.76 15.46 -17.03
N LEU A 226 -41.21 14.58 -17.88
CA LEU A 226 -39.84 14.67 -18.38
C LEU A 226 -39.70 15.84 -19.37
N GLU A 227 -40.77 16.13 -20.12
CA GLU A 227 -40.96 17.30 -21.00
C GLU A 227 -41.35 18.59 -20.24
N LEU A 228 -41.50 18.53 -18.91
CA LEU A 228 -41.83 19.67 -18.06
C LEU A 228 -40.68 20.68 -18.05
N SER A 229 -41.01 21.96 -18.31
CA SER A 229 -40.06 23.08 -18.42
C SER A 229 -38.86 22.96 -17.48
N GLU A 230 -37.67 23.06 -18.07
CA GLU A 230 -36.43 23.28 -17.33
C GLU A 230 -36.66 24.41 -16.30
N PRO A 231 -36.34 24.21 -15.00
CA PRO A 231 -35.45 23.19 -14.44
C PRO A 231 -36.15 21.96 -13.81
N TYR A 232 -37.48 21.87 -13.80
CA TYR A 232 -38.19 20.95 -12.87
C TYR A 232 -38.01 19.46 -13.18
N SER A 233 -37.95 19.09 -14.45
CA SER A 233 -37.74 17.70 -14.91
C SER A 233 -36.43 17.08 -14.37
N PHE A 234 -35.33 17.85 -14.35
CA PHE A 234 -34.05 17.42 -13.77
C PHE A 234 -34.17 17.13 -12.27
N ILE A 235 -34.83 18.04 -11.53
CA ILE A 235 -34.99 17.93 -10.07
C ILE A 235 -35.82 16.69 -9.74
N PHE A 236 -36.96 16.48 -10.40
CA PHE A 236 -37.80 15.30 -10.18
C PHE A 236 -37.04 13.99 -10.50
N THR A 237 -36.32 13.95 -11.62
CA THR A 237 -35.56 12.77 -12.03
C THR A 237 -34.47 12.39 -11.01
N TRP A 238 -33.66 13.36 -10.57
CA TRP A 238 -32.53 13.09 -9.68
C TRP A 238 -32.89 12.98 -8.19
N PHE A 239 -33.97 13.64 -7.72
CA PHE A 239 -34.36 13.62 -6.30
C PHE A 239 -35.56 12.71 -5.97
N ALA A 240 -36.40 12.35 -6.95
CA ALA A 240 -37.52 11.43 -6.75
C ALA A 240 -37.32 10.10 -7.48
N ALA A 241 -37.16 10.11 -8.81
CA ALA A 241 -37.13 8.88 -9.60
C ALA A 241 -35.88 8.03 -9.31
N VAL A 242 -34.67 8.59 -9.46
CA VAL A 242 -33.41 7.85 -9.24
C VAL A 242 -33.30 7.28 -7.82
N PRO A 243 -33.60 8.03 -6.73
CA PRO A 243 -33.58 7.48 -5.37
C PRO A 243 -34.63 6.39 -5.15
N LEU A 244 -35.83 6.51 -5.74
CA LEU A 244 -36.87 5.47 -5.68
C LEU A 244 -36.43 4.19 -6.40
N ILE A 245 -35.87 4.30 -7.61
CA ILE A 245 -35.34 3.17 -8.38
C ILE A 245 -34.20 2.47 -7.62
N VAL A 246 -33.27 3.23 -7.04
CA VAL A 246 -32.17 2.69 -6.22
C VAL A 246 -32.70 2.04 -4.93
N TYR A 247 -33.72 2.61 -4.29
CA TYR A 247 -34.38 2.01 -3.13
C TYR A 247 -35.09 0.70 -3.47
N LEU A 248 -35.81 0.64 -4.59
CA LEU A 248 -36.48 -0.57 -5.08
C LEU A 248 -35.46 -1.66 -5.44
N ALA A 249 -34.41 -1.34 -6.20
CA ALA A 249 -33.31 -2.27 -6.53
C ALA A 249 -32.61 -2.79 -5.26
N SER A 250 -32.34 -1.91 -4.29
CA SER A 250 -31.74 -2.25 -2.99
C SER A 250 -32.67 -3.11 -2.11
N SER A 251 -33.98 -2.98 -2.28
CA SER A 251 -34.98 -3.79 -1.56
C SER A 251 -35.11 -5.18 -2.19
N ILE A 252 -35.17 -5.25 -3.54
CA ILE A 252 -35.18 -6.49 -4.30
C ILE A 252 -33.91 -7.32 -4.04
N THR A 253 -32.73 -6.70 -4.05
CA THR A 253 -31.48 -7.40 -3.70
C THR A 253 -31.48 -7.92 -2.27
N LYS A 254 -31.84 -7.11 -1.26
CA LYS A 254 -31.89 -7.55 0.14
C LYS A 254 -32.88 -8.68 0.43
N LEU A 255 -33.89 -8.86 -0.42
CA LEU A 255 -34.82 -10.00 -0.35
C LEU A 255 -34.22 -11.27 -0.96
N ILE A 256 -33.47 -11.14 -2.07
CA ILE A 256 -32.93 -12.27 -2.86
C ILE A 256 -31.56 -12.74 -2.33
N ILE A 257 -30.67 -11.80 -1.98
CA ILE A 257 -29.34 -12.05 -1.43
C ILE A 257 -29.18 -11.29 -0.11
N LYS A 258 -29.00 -12.02 0.99
CA LYS A 258 -28.73 -11.44 2.31
C LYS A 258 -27.24 -11.49 2.62
N ASP A 259 -26.75 -10.40 3.21
CA ASP A 259 -25.40 -10.24 3.75
C ASP A 259 -24.29 -10.65 2.75
N PHE A 260 -24.39 -10.15 1.52
CA PHE A 260 -23.41 -10.42 0.48
C PHE A 260 -22.06 -9.76 0.79
N LEU A 261 -21.00 -10.57 0.79
CA LEU A 261 -19.64 -10.15 1.02
C LEU A 261 -18.73 -10.93 0.07
N ILE A 262 -18.19 -10.24 -0.94
CA ILE A 262 -17.26 -10.82 -1.90
C ILE A 262 -15.86 -10.40 -1.49
N LEU A 263 -15.01 -11.39 -1.21
CA LEU A 263 -13.61 -11.18 -0.87
C LEU A 263 -12.70 -11.69 -2.00
N LYS A 264 -11.69 -10.88 -2.33
CA LYS A 264 -10.62 -11.18 -3.30
C LYS A 264 -9.29 -11.33 -2.57
N GLY A 265 -8.49 -12.32 -2.94
CA GLY A 265 -7.13 -12.48 -2.43
C GLY A 265 -6.26 -13.35 -3.33
N PRO A 266 -4.93 -13.14 -3.34
CA PRO A 266 -4.01 -13.99 -4.07
C PRO A 266 -3.84 -15.35 -3.38
N CYS A 267 -3.73 -16.41 -4.18
CA CYS A 267 -3.48 -17.76 -3.67
C CYS A 267 -2.08 -17.85 -3.01
N PRO A 268 -1.95 -18.36 -1.77
CA PRO A 268 -0.66 -18.48 -1.09
C PRO A 268 0.34 -19.45 -1.73
N ASN A 269 -0.09 -20.28 -2.70
CA ASN A 269 0.77 -21.19 -3.45
C ASN A 269 1.25 -20.59 -4.79
N CYS A 270 0.33 -20.03 -5.60
CA CYS A 270 0.63 -19.60 -6.98
C CYS A 270 0.38 -18.11 -7.27
N GLY A 271 0.05 -17.30 -6.27
CA GLY A 271 -0.14 -15.84 -6.40
C GLY A 271 -1.38 -15.39 -7.17
N THR A 272 -2.05 -16.26 -7.93
CA THR A 272 -3.24 -15.90 -8.72
C THR A 272 -4.39 -15.48 -7.81
N GLU A 273 -5.05 -14.37 -8.14
CA GLU A 273 -6.28 -13.94 -7.48
C GLU A 273 -7.39 -14.99 -7.60
N ASN A 274 -8.06 -15.26 -6.48
CA ASN A 274 -9.25 -16.11 -6.42
C ASN A 274 -10.27 -15.43 -5.51
N VAL A 275 -11.55 -15.50 -5.86
CA VAL A 275 -12.65 -14.87 -5.10
C VAL A 275 -13.51 -15.89 -4.37
N SER A 276 -14.03 -15.49 -3.21
CA SER A 276 -15.06 -16.21 -2.46
C SER A 276 -16.30 -15.34 -2.30
N PHE A 277 -17.47 -15.94 -2.47
CA PHE A 277 -18.75 -15.32 -2.12
C PHE A 277 -19.20 -15.82 -0.74
N PHE A 278 -19.38 -14.90 0.21
CA PHE A 278 -20.13 -15.10 1.43
C PHE A 278 -21.50 -14.44 1.29
N GLY A 279 -22.54 -15.06 1.85
CA GLY A 279 -23.91 -14.55 1.84
C GLY A 279 -24.96 -15.65 1.66
N THR A 280 -26.24 -15.31 1.79
CA THR A 280 -27.34 -16.27 1.64
C THR A 280 -28.14 -15.97 0.37
N ILE A 281 -28.22 -16.95 -0.54
CA ILE A 281 -28.94 -16.84 -1.82
C ILE A 281 -30.28 -17.56 -1.68
N LEU A 282 -31.38 -16.78 -1.62
CA LEU A 282 -32.80 -17.17 -1.54
C LEU A 282 -33.24 -18.09 -0.38
N SER A 283 -32.35 -18.91 0.17
CA SER A 283 -32.51 -19.75 1.37
C SER A 283 -31.20 -20.49 1.73
N ILE A 284 -30.31 -20.70 0.76
CA ILE A 284 -29.07 -21.45 0.92
C ILE A 284 -27.95 -20.49 1.37
N SER A 285 -27.37 -20.74 2.54
CA SER A 285 -26.23 -19.98 3.06
C SER A 285 -24.93 -20.48 2.41
N SER A 286 -24.27 -19.61 1.64
CA SER A 286 -23.01 -19.89 0.95
C SER A 286 -21.81 -19.59 1.86
N GLY A 287 -21.64 -20.46 2.86
CA GLY A 287 -20.61 -20.35 3.88
C GLY A 287 -20.99 -19.44 5.05
N GLY A 288 -20.62 -19.88 6.24
CA GLY A 288 -20.77 -19.11 7.47
C GLY A 288 -19.56 -18.18 7.66
N LYS A 289 -18.82 -18.36 8.76
CA LYS A 289 -17.60 -17.57 9.00
C LYS A 289 -16.47 -17.93 8.03
N THR A 290 -16.29 -19.22 7.74
CA THR A 290 -15.28 -19.71 6.78
C THR A 290 -15.89 -20.40 5.57
N ASN A 291 -15.14 -20.41 4.47
CA ASN A 291 -15.50 -21.00 3.17
C ASN A 291 -14.30 -21.76 2.59
N ASN A 292 -14.50 -23.00 2.12
CA ASN A 292 -13.43 -23.76 1.45
C ASN A 292 -13.55 -23.64 -0.08
N VAL A 293 -12.54 -23.04 -0.72
CA VAL A 293 -12.51 -22.76 -2.16
C VAL A 293 -11.24 -23.33 -2.76
N LYS A 294 -11.33 -23.99 -3.92
CA LYS A 294 -10.15 -24.50 -4.63
C LYS A 294 -9.59 -23.42 -5.56
N CYS A 295 -8.26 -23.28 -5.60
CA CYS A 295 -7.59 -22.35 -6.50
C CYS A 295 -7.84 -22.74 -7.98
N THR A 296 -8.25 -21.77 -8.79
CA THR A 296 -8.55 -21.94 -10.22
C THR A 296 -7.35 -22.42 -11.05
N ASN A 297 -6.13 -22.08 -10.64
CA ASN A 297 -4.89 -22.45 -11.35
C ASN A 297 -4.23 -23.71 -10.77
N CYS A 298 -3.90 -23.71 -9.47
CA CYS A 298 -3.14 -24.81 -8.86
C CYS A 298 -3.99 -25.87 -8.13
N GLY A 299 -5.32 -25.74 -8.11
CA GLY A 299 -6.25 -26.73 -7.53
C GLY A 299 -6.23 -26.87 -6.00
N THR A 300 -5.29 -26.23 -5.29
CA THR A 300 -5.18 -26.31 -3.83
C THR A 300 -6.46 -25.83 -3.16
N ALA A 301 -6.96 -26.59 -2.20
CA ALA A 301 -8.00 -26.12 -1.28
C ALA A 301 -7.44 -24.97 -0.41
N MET A 302 -8.26 -23.94 -0.22
CA MET A 302 -7.95 -22.75 0.57
C MET A 302 -9.16 -22.46 1.46
N GLU A 303 -8.92 -22.19 2.74
CA GLU A 303 -9.98 -21.75 3.66
C GLU A 303 -9.94 -20.23 3.79
N TYR A 304 -11.03 -19.59 3.38
CA TYR A 304 -11.26 -18.15 3.45
C TYR A 304 -12.02 -17.85 4.75
N ASP A 305 -11.48 -17.01 5.63
CA ASP A 305 -12.22 -16.46 6.77
C ASP A 305 -12.73 -15.04 6.47
N SER A 306 -14.05 -14.88 6.57
CA SER A 306 -14.74 -13.60 6.43
C SER A 306 -14.40 -12.59 7.54
N GLY A 307 -14.12 -13.09 8.76
CA GLY A 307 -13.93 -12.28 9.96
C GLY A 307 -12.53 -11.68 10.07
N SER A 308 -11.48 -12.51 10.10
CA SER A 308 -10.09 -12.04 10.20
C SER A 308 -9.50 -11.51 8.89
N ARG A 309 -10.24 -11.64 7.77
CA ARG A 309 -9.79 -11.33 6.41
C ARG A 309 -8.45 -12.05 6.11
N LEU A 310 -8.45 -13.37 6.27
CA LEU A 310 -7.31 -14.25 5.99
C LEU A 310 -7.70 -15.46 5.14
N ILE A 311 -6.92 -15.74 4.10
CA ILE A 311 -6.86 -17.03 3.42
C ILE A 311 -5.82 -17.87 4.16
N THR A 312 -6.18 -19.10 4.51
CA THR A 312 -5.23 -20.10 5.02
C THR A 312 -5.24 -21.34 4.13
N LEU A 313 -4.13 -22.07 4.11
CA LEU A 313 -4.13 -23.44 3.60
C LEU A 313 -4.59 -24.39 4.73
N PRO A 314 -5.51 -25.34 4.47
CA PRO A 314 -5.81 -26.38 5.44
C PRO A 314 -4.55 -27.21 5.70
N GLU A 315 -4.35 -27.64 6.95
CA GLU A 315 -3.21 -28.48 7.31
C GLU A 315 -3.30 -29.83 6.59
N ALA A 316 -2.24 -30.21 5.88
CA ALA A 316 -2.11 -31.56 5.33
C ALA A 316 -1.99 -32.56 6.50
N SER A 317 -2.90 -33.54 6.51
CA SER A 317 -2.97 -34.63 7.49
C SER A 317 -2.01 -35.77 7.15
#